data_AF-A0A919DMA9-F1
#
_entry.id   AF-A0A919DMA9-F1
#
_cell.length_a   1.000
_cell.length_b   1.000
_cell.length_c   1.000
_cell.angle_alpha   90.00
_cell.angle_beta   90.00
_cell.angle_gamma   90.00
#
_symmetry.space_group_name_H-M   'P 1'
#
loop_
_entity.id
_entity.type
_entity.pdbx_description
1 polymer ?
#
loop_
_entity_poly.entity_id
_entity_poly.type
_entity_poly.pdbx_seq_one_letter_code
_entity_poly.pdbx_strand_id
1 'polypeptide(L)'
;MTAHSGYPSDLSDERWQLIEPVLTAWRAERRGRGLDIGRPPEHDLRALMNAILYVDRTGVPWRYLPHDFPPWPTTYHYFACWQQDGVFTQLTGLLRHLVREAEGRDGEPSASVLDSQTIKTSANVPLADQGTDAGKRIIGRKRHLGCDTLGLLLTVLVTAASVSDTAAGVTLLSRIAAAHPRIRKAWVDAGYRTTARHRPSHPNWRGT
;
A
#
# COMPACT_ATOMS: atom_id res chain seq x y z
N MET A 1 -13.67 -23.68 -23.44
CA MET A 1 -13.22 -22.36 -22.97
C MET A 1 -14.37 -21.39 -23.18
N THR A 2 -15.14 -21.10 -22.14
CA THR A 2 -16.20 -20.09 -22.20
C THR A 2 -15.55 -18.72 -22.33
N ALA A 3 -15.97 -17.94 -23.33
CA ALA A 3 -15.51 -16.56 -23.51
C ALA A 3 -15.87 -15.77 -22.25
N HIS A 4 -14.86 -15.38 -21.49
CA HIS A 4 -15.00 -14.59 -20.28
C HIS A 4 -15.30 -13.14 -20.67
N SER A 5 -16.48 -12.61 -20.34
CA SER A 5 -16.68 -11.16 -20.33
C SER A 5 -15.90 -10.63 -19.12
N GLY A 6 -14.79 -9.93 -19.35
CA GLY A 6 -13.97 -9.33 -18.28
C GLY A 6 -14.81 -8.58 -17.25
N TYR A 7 -14.40 -8.63 -15.98
CA TYR A 7 -15.03 -7.81 -14.95
C TYR A 7 -14.61 -6.35 -15.13
N PRO A 8 -15.43 -5.35 -14.72
CA PRO A 8 -15.02 -3.93 -14.77
C PRO A 8 -13.76 -3.61 -13.95
N SER A 9 -13.39 -4.48 -12.99
CA SER A 9 -12.16 -4.39 -12.21
C SER A 9 -10.92 -4.91 -12.94
N ASP A 10 -11.09 -5.61 -14.06
CA ASP A 10 -9.98 -6.24 -14.78
C ASP A 10 -9.09 -5.18 -15.42
N LEU A 11 -7.80 -5.48 -15.44
CA LEU A 11 -6.82 -4.62 -16.10
C LEU A 11 -6.98 -4.67 -17.61
N SER A 12 -6.89 -3.51 -18.27
CA SER A 12 -6.63 -3.45 -19.71
C SER A 12 -5.22 -3.95 -20.02
N ASP A 13 -4.94 -4.24 -21.29
CA ASP A 13 -3.63 -4.71 -21.73
C ASP A 13 -2.54 -3.65 -21.43
N GLU A 14 -2.85 -2.37 -21.65
CA GLU A 14 -1.91 -1.28 -21.38
C GLU A 14 -1.60 -1.15 -19.89
N ARG A 15 -2.61 -1.27 -19.02
CA ARG A 15 -2.41 -1.25 -17.56
C ARG A 15 -1.64 -2.47 -17.08
N TRP A 16 -1.88 -3.64 -17.68
CA TRP A 16 -1.14 -4.85 -17.38
C TRP A 16 0.34 -4.71 -17.72
N GLN A 17 0.67 -4.18 -18.89
CA GLN A 17 2.05 -3.97 -19.34
C GLN A 17 2.88 -3.11 -18.37
N LEU A 18 2.25 -2.18 -17.65
CA LEU A 18 2.95 -1.36 -16.65
C LEU A 18 3.41 -2.16 -15.42
N ILE A 19 2.66 -3.18 -15.01
CA ILE A 19 2.91 -3.90 -13.74
C ILE A 19 3.45 -5.32 -13.93
N GLU A 20 3.23 -5.91 -15.11
CA GLU A 20 3.66 -7.27 -15.44
C GLU A 20 5.15 -7.52 -15.19
N PRO A 21 6.09 -6.62 -15.56
CA PRO A 21 7.51 -6.89 -15.36
C PRO A 21 7.87 -7.12 -13.89
N VAL A 22 7.22 -6.39 -12.97
CA VAL A 22 7.44 -6.53 -11.52
C VAL A 22 6.96 -7.90 -11.03
N LEU A 23 5.75 -8.31 -11.43
CA LEU A 23 5.17 -9.59 -11.01
C LEU A 23 5.92 -10.79 -11.60
N THR A 24 6.34 -10.68 -12.85
CA THR A 24 7.12 -11.71 -13.55
C THR A 24 8.51 -11.84 -12.95
N ALA A 25 9.19 -10.73 -12.66
CA ALA A 25 10.48 -10.74 -11.98
C ALA A 25 10.39 -11.40 -10.60
N TRP A 26 9.36 -11.05 -9.81
CA TRP A 26 9.10 -11.67 -8.51
C TRP A 26 8.93 -13.19 -8.60
N ARG A 27 8.15 -13.67 -9.59
CA ARG A 27 7.93 -15.10 -9.80
C ARG A 27 9.23 -15.80 -10.23
N ALA A 28 9.99 -15.19 -11.13
CA ALA A 28 11.25 -15.73 -11.61
C ALA A 28 12.28 -15.86 -10.49
N GLU A 29 12.41 -14.84 -9.64
CA GLU A 29 13.31 -14.85 -8.48
C GLU A 29 12.98 -15.98 -7.50
N ARG A 30 11.70 -16.17 -7.15
CA ARG A 30 11.29 -17.24 -6.24
C ARG A 30 11.53 -18.63 -6.84
N ARG A 31 11.38 -18.80 -8.15
CA ARG A 31 11.70 -20.06 -8.82
C ARG A 31 13.20 -20.33 -8.81
N GLY A 32 14.03 -19.32 -9.07
CA GLY A 32 15.48 -19.45 -9.04
C GLY A 32 16.05 -19.80 -7.66
N ARG A 33 15.31 -19.52 -6.57
CA ARG A 33 15.67 -19.92 -5.20
C ARG A 33 15.19 -21.32 -4.81
N GLY A 34 14.29 -21.92 -5.58
CA GLY A 34 13.72 -23.24 -5.31
C GLY A 34 14.55 -24.36 -5.90
N LEU A 35 14.46 -25.56 -5.32
CA LEU A 35 15.18 -26.76 -5.79
C LEU A 35 14.58 -27.41 -7.06
N ASP A 36 13.77 -26.69 -7.85
CA ASP A 36 13.00 -27.22 -9.01
C ASP A 36 12.18 -28.51 -8.76
N ILE A 37 11.95 -28.86 -7.49
CA ILE A 37 11.18 -30.04 -7.02
C ILE A 37 9.69 -29.73 -6.75
N GLY A 38 9.23 -28.51 -7.04
CA GLY A 38 7.87 -28.05 -6.78
C GLY A 38 6.93 -28.15 -7.98
N ARG A 39 5.62 -28.18 -7.73
CA ARG A 39 4.60 -28.08 -8.78
C ARG A 39 4.74 -26.73 -9.51
N PRO A 40 4.80 -26.71 -10.86
CA PRO A 40 4.85 -25.45 -11.61
C PRO A 40 3.66 -24.55 -11.28
N PRO A 41 3.82 -23.21 -11.33
CA PRO A 41 2.70 -22.29 -11.18
C PRO A 41 1.65 -22.55 -12.26
N GLU A 42 0.44 -22.92 -11.85
CA GLU A 42 -0.66 -23.23 -12.76
C GLU A 42 -1.42 -21.99 -13.23
N HIS A 43 -1.48 -20.95 -12.39
CA HIS A 43 -2.29 -19.76 -12.66
C HIS A 43 -1.46 -18.62 -13.23
N ASP A 44 -2.05 -17.97 -14.24
CA ASP A 44 -1.55 -16.74 -14.83
C ASP A 44 -1.52 -15.58 -13.80
N LEU A 45 -0.48 -14.73 -13.89
CA LEU A 45 -0.29 -13.62 -12.95
C LEU A 45 -1.36 -12.54 -13.12
N ARG A 46 -1.82 -12.29 -14.35
CA ARG A 46 -2.88 -11.31 -14.62
C ARG A 46 -4.20 -11.79 -14.07
N ALA A 47 -4.53 -13.08 -14.24
CA ALA A 47 -5.72 -13.66 -13.64
C ALA A 47 -5.72 -13.53 -12.10
N LEU A 48 -4.58 -13.78 -11.45
CA LEU A 48 -4.43 -13.59 -10.00
C LEU A 48 -4.56 -12.11 -9.59
N MET A 49 -3.94 -11.19 -10.34
CA MET A 49 -4.05 -9.75 -10.08
C MET A 49 -5.49 -9.26 -10.27
N ASN A 50 -6.16 -9.64 -11.35
CA ASN A 50 -7.57 -9.30 -11.61
C ASN A 50 -8.47 -9.81 -10.48
N ALA A 51 -8.26 -11.03 -9.99
CA ALA A 51 -9.01 -11.57 -8.86
C ALA A 51 -8.78 -10.76 -7.57
N ILE A 52 -7.55 -10.32 -7.30
CA ILE A 52 -7.23 -9.44 -6.16
C ILE A 52 -7.91 -8.08 -6.32
N LEU A 53 -7.86 -7.49 -7.53
CA LEU A 53 -8.52 -6.22 -7.83
C LEU A 53 -10.04 -6.31 -7.76
N TYR A 54 -10.62 -7.45 -8.11
CA TYR A 54 -12.05 -7.71 -7.93
C TYR A 54 -12.42 -7.69 -6.44
N VAL A 55 -11.65 -8.37 -5.59
CA VAL A 55 -11.85 -8.36 -4.15
C VAL A 55 -11.70 -6.95 -3.58
N ASP A 56 -10.67 -6.21 -3.98
CA ASP A 56 -10.45 -4.82 -3.57
C ASP A 56 -11.61 -3.90 -3.99
N ARG A 57 -12.07 -4.03 -5.23
CA ARG A 57 -13.16 -3.20 -5.79
C ARG A 57 -14.51 -3.47 -5.13
N THR A 58 -14.82 -4.73 -4.85
CA THR A 58 -16.16 -5.16 -4.41
C THR A 58 -16.28 -5.35 -2.90
N GLY A 59 -15.15 -5.55 -2.20
CA GLY A 59 -15.14 -5.89 -0.78
C GLY A 59 -15.69 -7.29 -0.47
N VAL A 60 -15.82 -8.15 -1.48
CA VAL A 60 -16.33 -9.51 -1.28
C VAL A 60 -15.39 -10.32 -0.38
N PRO A 61 -15.90 -11.16 0.55
CA PRO A 61 -15.04 -12.07 1.28
C PRO A 61 -14.29 -13.01 0.33
N TRP A 62 -13.02 -13.33 0.61
CA TRP A 62 -12.21 -14.21 -0.26
C TRP A 62 -12.90 -15.53 -0.63
N ARG A 63 -13.60 -16.16 0.31
CA ARG A 63 -14.34 -17.42 0.09
C ARG A 63 -15.51 -17.30 -0.92
N TYR A 64 -15.92 -16.07 -1.21
CA TYR A 64 -17.02 -15.71 -2.11
C TYR A 64 -16.49 -15.16 -3.44
N LEU A 65 -15.17 -15.28 -3.70
CA LEU A 65 -14.59 -14.99 -4.99
C LEU A 65 -15.32 -15.82 -6.07
N PRO A 66 -15.77 -15.20 -7.18
CA PRO A 66 -16.41 -15.91 -8.28
C PRO A 66 -15.59 -17.10 -8.80
N HIS A 67 -16.28 -18.18 -9.20
CA HIS A 67 -15.65 -19.45 -9.57
C HIS A 67 -14.91 -19.44 -10.92
N ASP A 68 -15.06 -18.37 -11.70
CA ASP A 68 -14.34 -18.12 -12.95
C ASP A 68 -12.95 -17.49 -12.72
N PHE A 69 -12.65 -16.99 -11.53
CA PHE A 69 -11.29 -16.62 -11.10
C PHE A 69 -10.47 -17.83 -10.64
N PRO A 70 -9.13 -17.70 -10.54
CA PRO A 70 -8.32 -18.68 -9.83
C PRO A 70 -8.85 -18.95 -8.42
N PRO A 71 -8.74 -20.20 -7.90
CA PRO A 71 -9.30 -20.57 -6.61
C PRO A 71 -8.88 -19.61 -5.49
N TRP A 72 -9.84 -19.18 -4.68
CA TRP A 72 -9.59 -18.19 -3.62
C TRP A 72 -8.41 -18.53 -2.69
N PRO A 73 -8.11 -19.80 -2.32
CA PRO A 73 -6.98 -20.08 -1.45
C PRO A 73 -5.66 -19.73 -2.13
N THR A 74 -5.56 -19.99 -3.43
CA THR A 74 -4.38 -19.69 -4.24
C THR A 74 -4.25 -18.19 -4.46
N THR A 75 -5.34 -17.52 -4.81
CA THR A 75 -5.36 -16.06 -4.97
C THR A 75 -4.93 -15.35 -3.68
N TYR A 76 -5.49 -15.76 -2.54
CA TYR A 76 -5.10 -15.23 -1.24
C TYR A 76 -3.64 -15.53 -0.89
N HIS A 77 -3.14 -16.74 -1.19
CA HIS A 77 -1.74 -17.08 -0.96
C HIS A 77 -0.78 -16.15 -1.72
N TYR A 78 -1.07 -15.87 -3.00
CA TYR A 78 -0.30 -14.92 -3.80
C TYR A 78 -0.39 -13.50 -3.25
N PHE A 79 -1.60 -13.03 -2.90
CA PHE A 79 -1.79 -11.74 -2.24
C PHE A 79 -0.92 -11.61 -0.98
N ALA A 80 -0.97 -12.60 -0.09
CA ALA A 80 -0.21 -12.60 1.16
C ALA A 80 1.31 -12.60 0.91
N CYS A 81 1.78 -13.40 -0.06
CA CYS A 81 3.20 -13.42 -0.44
C CYS A 81 3.65 -12.08 -1.05
N TRP A 82 2.85 -11.48 -1.94
CA TRP A 82 3.13 -10.18 -2.54
C TRP A 82 3.13 -9.05 -1.51
N GLN A 83 2.22 -9.11 -0.52
CA GLN A 83 2.21 -8.19 0.60
C GLN A 83 3.49 -8.33 1.44
N GLN A 84 3.86 -9.56 1.81
CA GLN A 84 5.03 -9.84 2.64
C GLN A 84 6.34 -9.44 1.95
N ASP A 85 6.46 -9.71 0.65
CA ASP A 85 7.66 -9.42 -0.13
C ASP A 85 7.71 -7.96 -0.63
N GLY A 86 6.70 -7.14 -0.32
CA GLY A 86 6.67 -5.72 -0.67
C GLY A 86 6.37 -5.43 -2.15
N VAL A 87 5.80 -6.38 -2.89
CA VAL A 87 5.44 -6.21 -4.31
C VAL A 87 4.47 -5.03 -4.50
N PHE A 88 3.46 -4.88 -3.65
CA PHE A 88 2.55 -3.73 -3.74
C PHE A 88 3.24 -2.39 -3.48
N THR A 89 4.27 -2.35 -2.62
CA THR A 89 5.08 -1.15 -2.41
C THR A 89 5.88 -0.80 -3.67
N GLN A 90 6.47 -1.81 -4.32
CA GLN A 90 7.20 -1.63 -5.58
C GLN A 90 6.27 -1.13 -6.70
N LEU A 91 5.09 -1.76 -6.86
CA LEU A 91 4.08 -1.34 -7.84
C LEU A 91 3.60 0.08 -7.58
N THR A 92 3.29 0.43 -6.32
CA THR A 92 2.86 1.79 -5.96
C THR A 92 3.95 2.81 -6.26
N GLY A 93 5.22 2.47 -6.00
CA GLY A 93 6.36 3.32 -6.33
C GLY A 93 6.51 3.57 -7.82
N LEU A 94 6.45 2.50 -8.63
CA LEU A 94 6.50 2.58 -10.08
C LEU A 94 5.35 3.42 -10.65
N LEU A 95 4.12 3.11 -10.27
CA LEU A 95 2.95 3.83 -10.78
C LEU A 95 2.95 5.29 -10.34
N ARG A 96 3.39 5.59 -9.11
CA ARG A 96 3.59 6.98 -8.65
C ARG A 96 4.59 7.72 -9.55
N HIS A 97 5.73 7.11 -9.84
CA HIS A 97 6.75 7.72 -10.70
C HIS A 97 6.16 8.08 -12.07
N LEU A 98 5.49 7.14 -12.72
CA LEU A 98 4.89 7.33 -14.04
C LEU A 98 3.80 8.41 -14.05
N VAL A 99 2.91 8.43 -13.04
CA VAL A 99 1.86 9.46 -12.93
C VAL A 99 2.49 10.83 -12.75
N ARG A 100 3.57 10.95 -11.96
CA ARG A 100 4.24 12.23 -11.74
C ARG A 100 4.87 12.77 -13.02
N GLU A 101 5.54 11.92 -13.79
CA GLU A 101 6.10 12.32 -15.09
C GLU A 101 5.01 12.75 -16.08
N ALA A 102 3.89 12.02 -16.13
CA ALA A 102 2.75 12.38 -16.97
C ALA A 102 2.14 13.74 -16.58
N GLU A 103 2.18 14.10 -15.29
CA GLU A 103 1.76 15.41 -14.76
C GLU A 103 2.85 16.50 -14.89
N GLY A 104 3.91 16.26 -15.68
CA GLY A 104 5.00 17.22 -15.91
C GLY A 104 5.84 17.49 -14.67
N ARG A 105 5.85 16.56 -13.71
CA ARG A 105 6.65 16.65 -12.48
C ARG A 105 7.78 15.64 -12.53
N ASP A 106 8.78 15.89 -11.70
CA ASP A 106 9.84 14.93 -11.45
C ASP A 106 9.26 13.66 -10.79
N GLY A 107 9.66 12.49 -11.29
CA GLY A 107 9.17 11.18 -10.86
C GLY A 107 9.37 10.90 -9.36
N GLU A 108 10.35 11.54 -8.72
CA GLU A 108 10.53 11.47 -7.27
C GLU A 108 10.00 12.72 -6.56
N PRO A 109 9.16 12.59 -5.52
CA PRO A 109 8.58 13.73 -4.82
C PRO A 109 9.60 14.48 -3.96
N SER A 110 9.46 15.80 -3.86
CA SER A 110 10.29 16.66 -2.99
C SER A 110 9.57 17.13 -1.72
N ALA A 111 8.27 16.85 -1.60
CA ALA A 111 7.46 17.22 -0.45
C ALA A 111 6.34 16.21 -0.19
N SER A 112 5.87 16.15 1.06
CA SER A 112 4.80 15.25 1.51
C SER A 112 3.71 15.98 2.30
N VAL A 113 2.50 15.43 2.29
CA VAL A 113 1.38 15.85 3.16
C VAL A 113 1.00 14.66 4.03
N LEU A 114 0.82 14.89 5.35
CA LEU A 114 0.44 13.85 6.30
C LEU A 114 -0.92 14.15 6.90
N ASP A 115 -1.71 13.09 7.05
CA ASP A 115 -2.99 13.11 7.76
C ASP A 115 -3.24 11.79 8.49
N SER A 116 -4.12 11.81 9.50
CA SER A 116 -4.58 10.60 10.17
C SER A 116 -6.09 10.48 10.21
N GLN A 117 -6.55 9.25 10.08
CA GLN A 117 -7.95 8.91 10.29
C GLN A 117 -8.09 7.80 11.31
N THR A 118 -9.00 8.02 12.25
CA THR A 118 -9.42 7.03 13.23
C THR A 118 -10.58 6.24 12.65
N ILE A 119 -10.48 4.91 12.68
CA ILE A 119 -11.53 3.99 12.25
C ILE A 119 -11.99 3.13 13.44
N LYS A 120 -13.30 2.93 13.54
CA LYS A 120 -13.88 2.01 14.51
C LYS A 120 -13.60 0.57 14.07
N THR A 121 -13.15 -0.26 15.00
CA THR A 121 -12.93 -1.69 14.77
C THR A 121 -14.13 -2.51 15.21
N SER A 122 -14.25 -3.72 14.66
CA SER A 122 -15.20 -4.72 15.14
C SER A 122 -14.70 -5.40 16.42
N ALA A 123 -15.60 -6.07 17.15
CA ALA A 123 -15.26 -6.83 18.36
C ALA A 123 -14.23 -7.95 18.15
N ASN A 124 -14.00 -8.40 16.92
CA ASN A 124 -13.09 -9.49 16.58
C ASN A 124 -11.62 -9.05 16.41
N VAL A 125 -11.33 -7.75 16.49
CA VAL A 125 -9.94 -7.25 16.42
C VAL A 125 -9.30 -7.43 17.80
N PRO A 126 -8.09 -8.02 17.89
CA PRO A 126 -7.39 -8.18 19.17
C PRO A 126 -7.26 -6.85 19.91
N LEU A 127 -7.48 -6.87 21.23
CA LEU A 127 -7.33 -5.69 22.10
C LEU A 127 -5.94 -5.06 22.00
N ALA A 128 -4.90 -5.88 21.83
CA ALA A 128 -3.52 -5.43 21.64
C ALA A 128 -3.33 -4.55 20.40
N ASP A 129 -4.21 -4.69 19.39
CA ASP A 129 -4.10 -3.96 18.14
C ASP A 129 -5.14 -2.84 18.00
N GLN A 130 -5.83 -2.47 19.08
CA GLN A 130 -6.79 -1.36 19.09
C GLN A 130 -6.59 -0.49 20.33
N GLY A 131 -7.10 0.73 20.27
CA GLY A 131 -7.05 1.68 21.39
C GLY A 131 -8.19 2.66 21.32
N THR A 132 -8.30 3.52 22.33
CA THR A 132 -9.34 4.54 22.37
C THR A 132 -8.78 5.88 21.94
N ASP A 133 -9.35 6.46 20.88
CA ASP A 133 -9.21 7.88 20.58
C ASP A 133 -10.20 8.64 21.46
N ALA A 134 -9.71 9.23 22.55
CA ALA A 134 -10.55 9.94 23.52
C ALA A 134 -11.21 11.18 22.92
N GLY A 135 -10.55 11.86 21.98
CA GLY A 135 -11.09 13.05 21.32
C GLY A 135 -12.28 12.72 20.43
N LYS A 136 -12.24 11.57 19.75
CA LYS A 136 -13.32 11.10 18.87
C LYS A 136 -14.28 10.12 19.55
N ARG A 137 -13.96 9.65 20.76
CA ARG A 137 -14.67 8.60 21.49
C ARG A 137 -14.83 7.31 20.66
N ILE A 138 -13.79 6.96 19.91
CA ILE A 138 -13.76 5.77 19.04
C ILE A 138 -12.77 4.77 19.62
N ILE A 139 -13.22 3.52 19.78
CA ILE A 139 -12.34 2.37 20.00
C ILE A 139 -11.99 1.82 18.62
N GLY A 140 -10.69 1.80 18.29
CA GLY A 140 -10.21 1.15 17.09
C GLY A 140 -8.78 1.46 16.74
N ARG A 141 -8.53 1.67 15.44
CA ARG A 141 -7.20 1.91 14.87
C ARG A 141 -7.13 3.28 14.23
N LYS A 142 -5.92 3.81 14.10
CA LYS A 142 -5.63 5.00 13.31
C LYS A 142 -4.79 4.62 12.11
N ARG A 143 -5.16 5.11 10.93
CA ARG A 143 -4.33 5.09 9.72
C ARG A 143 -3.71 6.46 9.54
N HIS A 144 -2.39 6.51 9.51
CA HIS A 144 -1.59 7.70 9.24
C HIS A 144 -1.06 7.54 7.82
N LEU A 145 -1.39 8.48 6.95
CA LEU A 145 -1.04 8.45 5.54
C LEU A 145 -0.06 9.57 5.25
N GLY A 146 0.99 9.26 4.51
CA GLY A 146 1.83 10.24 3.84
C GLY A 146 1.62 10.13 2.34
N CYS A 147 1.26 11.24 1.71
CA CYS A 147 1.16 11.36 0.25
C CYS A 147 2.05 12.48 -0.27
N ASP A 148 2.31 12.50 -1.58
CA ASP A 148 2.96 13.63 -2.23
C ASP A 148 1.98 14.76 -2.55
N THR A 149 2.47 15.80 -3.25
CA THR A 149 1.66 16.97 -3.64
C THR A 149 0.59 16.68 -4.69
N LEU A 150 0.59 15.52 -5.33
CA LEU A 150 -0.45 15.05 -6.24
C LEU A 150 -1.45 14.12 -5.54
N GLY A 151 -1.27 13.86 -4.24
CA GLY A 151 -2.08 12.93 -3.47
C GLY A 151 -1.68 11.46 -3.65
N LEU A 152 -0.51 11.18 -4.24
CA LEU A 152 -0.03 9.81 -4.48
C LEU A 152 0.65 9.27 -3.22
N LEU A 153 0.34 8.01 -2.85
CA LEU A 153 0.80 7.41 -1.60
C LEU A 153 2.33 7.26 -1.54
N LEU A 154 2.89 7.62 -0.38
CA LEU A 154 4.30 7.43 -0.02
C LEU A 154 4.45 6.38 1.06
N THR A 155 3.65 6.46 2.12
CA THR A 155 3.71 5.52 3.24
C THR A 155 2.37 5.46 3.95
N VAL A 156 2.02 4.26 4.43
CA VAL A 156 0.88 4.03 5.32
C VAL A 156 1.40 3.46 6.63
N LEU A 157 0.93 4.00 7.75
CA LEU A 157 1.20 3.49 9.08
C LEU A 157 -0.13 3.29 9.81
N VAL A 158 -0.40 2.07 10.27
CA VAL A 158 -1.58 1.76 11.08
C VAL A 158 -1.16 1.55 12.53
N THR A 159 -1.82 2.23 13.45
CA THR A 159 -1.56 2.14 14.89
C THR A 159 -2.85 1.88 15.65
N ALA A 160 -2.76 1.49 16.93
CA ALA A 160 -3.89 1.62 17.84
C ALA A 160 -4.36 3.09 17.90
N ALA A 161 -5.66 3.32 18.10
CA ALA A 161 -6.19 4.69 18.06
C ALA A 161 -5.81 5.56 19.26
N SER A 162 -5.29 4.96 20.33
CA SER A 162 -4.72 5.67 21.49
C SER A 162 -3.36 6.31 21.18
N VAL A 163 -2.68 5.89 20.10
CA VAL A 163 -1.43 6.51 19.69
C VAL A 163 -1.71 7.94 19.19
N SER A 164 -0.94 8.90 19.71
CA SER A 164 -1.07 10.29 19.32
C SER A 164 -0.55 10.51 17.90
N ASP A 165 -1.19 11.44 17.17
CA ASP A 165 -0.81 11.73 15.77
C ASP A 165 0.62 12.27 15.71
N THR A 166 1.03 13.04 16.72
CA THR A 166 2.41 13.49 16.88
C THR A 166 3.43 12.34 16.94
N ALA A 167 3.20 11.31 17.76
CA ALA A 167 4.14 10.19 17.90
C ALA A 167 4.17 9.33 16.62
N ALA A 168 3.00 9.04 16.05
CA ALA A 168 2.89 8.32 14.79
C ALA A 168 3.50 9.09 13.62
N GLY A 169 3.34 10.41 13.60
CA GLY A 169 3.88 11.32 12.58
C GLY A 169 5.41 11.31 12.54
N VAL A 170 6.08 11.24 13.69
CA VAL A 170 7.55 11.08 13.74
C VAL A 170 8.00 9.80 13.06
N THR A 171 7.31 8.69 13.36
CA THR A 171 7.59 7.39 12.73
C THR A 171 7.31 7.42 11.24
N LEU A 172 6.18 8.02 10.84
CA LEU A 172 5.76 8.14 9.45
C LEU A 172 6.77 8.97 8.63
N LEU A 173 7.19 10.15 9.14
CA LEU A 173 8.21 10.98 8.49
C LEU A 173 9.56 10.27 8.39
N SER A 174 9.95 9.50 9.40
CA SER A 174 11.21 8.75 9.36
C SER A 174 11.21 7.69 8.25
N ARG A 175 10.09 6.99 8.05
CA ARG A 175 9.90 6.04 6.95
C ARG A 175 9.90 6.74 5.58
N ILE A 176 9.19 7.87 5.48
CA ILE A 176 9.14 8.67 4.25
C ILE A 176 10.54 9.17 3.88
N ALA A 177 11.30 9.71 4.85
CA ALA A 177 12.64 10.22 4.60
C ALA A 177 13.63 9.12 4.18
N ALA A 178 13.50 7.91 4.75
CA ALA A 178 14.33 6.77 4.38
C ALA A 178 14.01 6.24 2.96
N ALA A 179 12.74 6.22 2.57
CA ALA A 179 12.30 5.73 1.27
C ALA A 179 12.38 6.78 0.15
N HIS A 180 12.31 8.07 0.49
CA HIS A 180 12.23 9.19 -0.46
C HIS A 180 13.24 10.30 -0.09
N PRO A 181 14.53 10.12 -0.42
CA PRO A 181 15.61 11.03 0.02
C PRO A 181 15.50 12.47 -0.52
N ARG A 182 14.67 12.68 -1.55
CA ARG A 182 14.39 14.01 -2.13
C ARG A 182 13.39 14.81 -1.29
N ILE A 183 12.60 14.18 -0.41
CA ILE A 183 11.60 14.90 0.38
C ILE A 183 12.30 15.77 1.43
N ARG A 184 12.09 17.09 1.32
CA ARG A 184 12.67 18.10 2.23
C ARG A 184 11.64 18.90 3.01
N LYS A 185 10.37 18.75 2.65
CA LYS A 185 9.25 19.48 3.24
C LYS A 185 8.10 18.53 3.53
N ALA A 186 7.48 18.68 4.69
CA ALA A 186 6.22 18.03 5.01
C ALA A 186 5.22 19.05 5.55
N TRP A 187 3.98 18.96 5.08
CA TRP A 187 2.84 19.63 5.69
C TRP A 187 2.05 18.65 6.55
N VAL A 188 1.63 19.12 7.72
CA VAL A 188 0.93 18.32 8.72
C VAL A 188 -0.15 19.17 9.37
N ASP A 189 -1.24 18.56 9.84
CA ASP A 189 -2.24 19.26 10.64
C ASP A 189 -1.71 19.61 12.05
N ALA A 190 -2.39 20.52 12.76
CA ALA A 190 -2.10 20.95 14.12
C ALA A 190 -2.03 19.78 15.13
N GLY A 191 -2.61 18.61 14.84
CA GLY A 191 -2.44 17.38 15.63
C GLY A 191 -0.99 16.84 15.69
N TYR A 192 -0.11 17.30 14.78
CA TYR A 192 1.28 16.85 14.62
C TYR A 192 2.33 17.81 15.21
N ARG A 193 1.98 18.52 16.30
CA ARG A 193 2.75 19.67 16.86
C ARG A 193 4.26 19.50 16.97
N THR A 194 4.77 18.33 17.39
CA THR A 194 6.23 18.11 17.49
C THR A 194 6.82 17.37 16.29
N THR A 195 6.00 16.75 15.44
CA THR A 195 6.42 16.12 14.19
C THR A 195 6.98 17.15 13.21
N ALA A 196 6.40 18.35 13.13
CA ALA A 196 6.92 19.46 12.31
C ALA A 196 8.36 19.88 12.71
N ARG A 197 8.75 19.63 13.97
CA ARG A 197 10.09 19.90 14.50
C ARG A 197 11.05 18.71 14.37
N HIS A 198 10.54 17.52 14.06
CA HIS A 198 11.38 16.35 13.84
C HIS A 198 12.16 16.55 12.54
N ARG A 199 13.48 16.67 12.66
CA ARG A 199 14.41 16.74 11.54
C ARG A 199 14.92 15.32 11.30
N PRO A 200 14.52 14.64 10.20
CA PRO A 200 15.28 13.49 9.74
C PRO A 200 16.75 13.94 9.60
N SER A 201 17.72 13.04 9.77
CA SER A 201 19.18 13.35 9.73
C SER A 201 19.69 13.98 8.41
N HIS A 202 18.81 14.35 7.48
CA HIS A 202 19.11 15.04 6.24
C HIS A 202 19.35 16.56 6.43
N PRO A 203 20.47 17.09 5.90
CA PRO A 203 20.92 18.45 6.19
C PRO A 203 20.00 19.59 5.74
N ASN A 204 19.11 19.42 4.73
CA ASN A 204 18.26 20.53 4.23
C ASN A 204 16.74 20.33 4.43
N TRP A 205 16.31 19.69 5.52
CA TRP A 205 14.90 19.61 5.92
C TRP A 205 14.35 20.96 6.41
N ARG A 206 13.16 21.36 5.95
CA ARG A 206 12.42 22.53 6.46
C ARG A 206 10.97 22.11 6.78
N GLY A 207 10.62 22.08 8.07
CA GLY A 207 9.24 21.91 8.53
C GLY A 207 8.51 23.25 8.55
N THR A 208 7.31 23.31 7.98
CA THR A 208 6.35 24.42 8.15
C THR A 208 4.98 23.83 8.41
#